data_AF-A0A3B8MBQ2-F1
#
_entry.id   AF-A0A3B8MBQ2-F1
#
_cell.length_a   1.000
_cell.length_b   1.000
_cell.length_c   1.000
_cell.angle_alpha   90.00
_cell.angle_beta   90.00
_cell.angle_gamma   90.00
#
_symmetry.space_group_name_H-M   'P 1'
#
loop_
_entity.id
_entity.type
_entity.pdbx_description
1 polymer ?
#
loop_
_entity_poly.entity_id
_entity_poly.type
_entity_poly.pdbx_seq_one_letter_code
_entity_poly.pdbx_strand_id
1 'polypeptide(L)'
;MRLSHTLKSIALVVLVASAAHGQSAAKSPKKAFFMSLLVPGWGEYYSGAKYRAAGFIGVEALTWLVWANWRSNGADLRTEFRQFADQNWNEARYQEWQAYNASTGSRYIETETLPTKQEDIQQ
;
A
#
# COMPACT_ATOMS: atom_id res chain seq x y z
N MET A 1 -15.05 27.10 -34.09
CA MET A 1 -14.62 25.75 -33.67
C MET A 1 -13.84 25.89 -32.36
N ARG A 2 -14.50 25.74 -31.21
CA ARG A 2 -13.90 25.94 -29.88
C ARG A 2 -13.64 24.57 -29.26
N LEU A 3 -12.36 24.21 -29.14
CA LEU A 3 -11.93 22.99 -28.47
C LEU A 3 -12.01 23.16 -26.96
N SER A 4 -12.53 22.12 -26.32
CA SER A 4 -12.80 21.91 -24.91
C SER A 4 -11.55 21.48 -24.13
N HIS A 5 -11.42 21.92 -22.88
CA HIS A 5 -11.60 21.11 -21.66
C HIS A 5 -10.96 21.82 -20.47
N THR A 6 -11.82 22.23 -19.55
CA THR A 6 -11.51 22.95 -18.32
C THR A 6 -10.94 21.98 -17.27
N LEU A 7 -9.70 22.20 -16.82
CA LEU A 7 -9.25 21.71 -15.52
C LEU A 7 -10.10 22.40 -14.45
N LYS A 8 -11.16 21.72 -14.03
CA LYS A 8 -11.95 22.09 -12.87
C LYS A 8 -11.88 20.93 -11.90
N SER A 9 -11.31 21.24 -10.74
CA SER A 9 -11.79 20.72 -9.46
C SER A 9 -11.34 19.31 -9.08
N ILE A 10 -10.12 19.22 -8.53
CA ILE A 10 -9.93 18.46 -7.28
C ILE A 10 -10.73 19.22 -6.22
N ALA A 11 -12.05 18.99 -6.19
CA ALA A 11 -12.91 19.51 -5.15
C ALA A 11 -12.69 18.65 -3.90
N LEU A 12 -11.74 19.06 -3.06
CA LEU A 12 -11.72 18.69 -1.65
C LEU A 12 -12.95 19.35 -1.00
N VAL A 13 -14.11 18.69 -1.10
CA VAL A 13 -15.33 19.11 -0.41
C VAL A 13 -15.21 18.67 1.05
N VAL A 14 -14.53 19.49 1.86
CA VAL A 14 -14.71 19.46 3.33
C VAL A 14 -16.01 20.17 3.61
N LEU A 15 -17.11 19.40 3.62
CA LEU A 15 -18.43 19.91 3.95
C LEU A 15 -18.50 20.10 5.48
N VAL A 16 -18.40 21.36 5.91
CA VAL A 16 -18.75 21.78 7.27
C VAL A 16 -20.26 21.65 7.42
N ALA A 17 -20.73 20.66 8.17
CA ALA A 17 -22.14 20.53 8.55
C ALA A 17 -22.29 20.65 10.08
N SER A 18 -22.37 21.90 10.55
CA SER A 18 -23.01 22.25 11.81
C SER A 18 -24.52 22.08 11.66
N ALA A 19 -25.11 21.09 12.35
CA ALA A 19 -26.50 21.06 12.85
C ALA A 19 -27.03 19.62 12.90
N ALA A 20 -26.83 18.94 14.04
CA ALA A 20 -27.75 17.93 14.57
C ALA A 20 -27.21 17.40 15.91
N HIS A 21 -27.13 18.24 16.95
CA HIS A 21 -27.00 17.72 18.32
C HIS A 21 -28.38 17.32 18.83
N GLY A 22 -28.86 16.17 18.35
CA GLY A 22 -29.92 15.45 19.05
C GLY A 22 -29.39 15.03 20.41
N GLN A 23 -29.97 15.57 21.48
CA GLN A 23 -29.67 15.19 22.86
C GLN A 23 -29.92 13.69 23.03
N SER A 24 -28.84 12.90 22.92
CA SER A 24 -28.86 11.46 23.14
C SER A 24 -28.44 11.21 24.58
N ALA A 25 -29.16 10.34 25.29
CA ALA A 25 -28.78 9.87 26.62
C ALA A 25 -27.29 9.51 26.67
N ALA A 26 -26.59 9.94 27.72
CA ALA A 26 -25.13 9.82 27.82
C ALA A 26 -24.70 8.35 27.68
N LYS A 27 -24.06 8.02 26.55
CA LYS A 27 -23.56 6.67 26.27
C LYS A 27 -22.18 6.47 26.89
N SER A 28 -21.87 5.25 27.30
CA SER A 28 -20.60 4.91 27.97
C SER A 28 -19.36 5.18 27.08
N PRO A 29 -18.43 6.07 27.50
CA PRO A 29 -17.19 6.32 26.76
C PRO A 29 -16.26 5.12 26.68
N LYS A 30 -16.21 4.29 27.74
CA LYS A 30 -15.40 3.06 27.77
C LYS A 30 -15.82 2.08 26.67
N LYS A 31 -17.13 1.87 26.50
CA LYS A 31 -17.65 0.99 25.42
C LYS A 31 -17.33 1.56 24.04
N ALA A 32 -17.50 2.87 23.86
CA ALA A 32 -17.14 3.53 22.62
C ALA A 32 -15.67 3.30 22.25
N PHE A 33 -14.76 3.48 23.22
CA PHE A 33 -13.32 3.23 23.01
C PHE A 33 -13.02 1.80 22.55
N PHE A 34 -13.55 0.78 23.24
CA PHE A 34 -13.32 -0.62 22.84
C PHE A 34 -13.92 -0.94 21.47
N MET A 35 -15.05 -0.34 21.09
CA MET A 35 -15.61 -0.49 19.74
C MET A 35 -14.69 0.09 18.68
N SER A 36 -14.12 1.29 18.92
CA SER A 36 -13.19 1.91 17.97
C SER A 36 -11.85 1.18 17.84
N LEU A 37 -11.43 0.40 18.84
CA LEU A 37 -10.28 -0.50 18.73
C LEU A 37 -10.52 -1.66 17.75
N LEU A 38 -11.78 -2.11 17.63
CA LEU A 38 -12.15 -3.17 16.68
C LEU A 38 -12.29 -2.62 15.27
N VAL A 39 -13.02 -1.49 15.13
CA VAL A 39 -13.24 -0.81 13.85
C VAL A 39 -13.19 0.70 14.07
N PRO A 40 -12.27 1.43 13.44
CA PRO A 40 -12.21 2.88 13.53
C PRO A 40 -13.56 3.53 13.19
N GLY A 41 -14.05 4.42 14.06
CA GLY A 41 -15.34 5.10 13.87
C GLY A 41 -16.56 4.41 14.50
N TRP A 42 -16.43 3.17 14.99
CA TRP A 42 -17.55 2.45 15.59
C TRP A 42 -17.98 3.08 16.93
N GLY A 43 -17.04 3.45 17.79
CA GLY A 43 -17.35 4.16 19.05
C GLY A 43 -17.99 5.53 18.82
N GLU A 44 -17.58 6.22 17.77
CA GLU A 44 -18.14 7.49 17.31
C GLU A 44 -19.57 7.31 16.82
N TYR A 45 -19.85 6.24 16.06
CA TYR A 45 -21.20 5.90 15.64
C TYR A 45 -22.07 5.55 16.84
N TYR A 46 -21.54 4.73 17.75
CA TYR A 46 -22.19 4.38 19.00
C TYR A 46 -22.53 5.63 19.80
N SER A 47 -21.61 6.57 19.98
CA SER A 47 -21.86 7.83 20.72
C SER A 47 -22.79 8.82 20.00
N GLY A 48 -23.19 8.53 18.75
CA GLY A 48 -24.09 9.38 17.94
C GLY A 48 -23.37 10.42 17.09
N ALA A 49 -22.03 10.48 17.13
CA ALA A 49 -21.20 11.38 16.35
C ALA A 49 -21.04 10.88 14.90
N LYS A 50 -22.15 10.84 14.15
CA LYS A 50 -22.24 10.24 12.80
C LYS A 50 -21.20 10.78 11.80
N TYR A 51 -20.92 12.09 11.82
CA TYR A 51 -19.93 12.68 10.92
C TYR A 51 -18.50 12.25 11.23
N ARG A 52 -18.16 12.12 12.53
CA ARG A 52 -16.84 11.62 12.94
C ARG A 52 -16.70 10.14 12.58
N ALA A 53 -17.76 9.36 12.83
CA ALA A 53 -17.82 7.95 12.46
C ALA A 53 -17.61 7.75 10.95
N ALA A 54 -18.31 8.53 10.12
CA ALA A 54 -18.16 8.47 8.67
C ALA A 54 -16.74 8.80 8.21
N GLY A 55 -16.08 9.78 8.85
CA GLY A 55 -14.68 10.10 8.57
C GLY A 55 -13.74 8.92 8.84
N PHE A 56 -13.82 8.32 10.03
CA PHE A 56 -12.97 7.18 10.38
C PHE A 56 -13.22 5.95 9.52
N ILE A 57 -14.50 5.58 9.31
CA ILE A 57 -14.88 4.44 8.46
C ILE A 57 -14.43 4.69 7.00
N GLY A 58 -14.53 5.93 6.52
CA GLY A 58 -14.07 6.32 5.19
C GLY A 58 -12.56 6.14 5.02
N VAL A 59 -11.76 6.57 5.99
CA VAL A 59 -10.30 6.37 5.98
C VAL A 59 -9.95 4.89 6.03
N GLU A 60 -10.63 4.11 6.86
CA GLU A 60 -10.43 2.66 6.94
C GLU A 60 -10.69 1.98 5.59
N ALA A 61 -11.85 2.24 4.98
CA ALA A 61 -12.21 1.68 3.68
C ALA A 61 -11.22 2.08 2.57
N LEU A 62 -10.81 3.35 2.52
CA LEU A 62 -9.81 3.83 1.57
C LEU A 62 -8.46 3.12 1.77
N THR A 63 -8.05 2.90 3.01
CA THR A 63 -6.80 2.22 3.34
C THR A 63 -6.81 0.77 2.84
N TRP A 64 -7.90 0.04 3.09
CA TRP A 64 -8.06 -1.33 2.58
C TRP A 64 -8.06 -1.40 1.05
N LEU A 65 -8.73 -0.46 0.37
CA LEU A 65 -8.76 -0.41 -1.09
C LEU A 65 -7.38 -0.14 -1.68
N VAL A 66 -6.65 0.83 -1.13
CA VAL A 66 -5.27 1.14 -1.56
C VAL A 66 -4.34 -0.04 -1.30
N TRP A 67 -4.41 -0.64 -0.12
CA TRP A 67 -3.60 -1.81 0.23
C TRP A 67 -3.86 -2.98 -0.70
N ALA A 68 -5.13 -3.31 -0.96
CA ALA A 68 -5.50 -4.42 -1.84
C ALA A 68 -4.99 -4.18 -3.27
N ASN A 69 -5.11 -2.96 -3.78
CA ASN A 69 -4.62 -2.60 -5.11
C ASN A 69 -3.09 -2.66 -5.22
N TRP A 70 -2.36 -2.15 -4.24
CA TRP A 70 -0.90 -2.24 -4.25
C TRP A 70 -0.39 -3.67 -4.06
N ARG A 71 -1.09 -4.48 -3.27
CA ARG A 71 -0.73 -5.89 -3.08
C ARG A 71 -0.86 -6.69 -4.37
N SER A 72 -1.91 -6.47 -5.17
CA SER A 72 -2.07 -7.13 -6.47
C SER A 72 -0.98 -6.67 -7.45
N ASN A 73 -0.79 -5.36 -7.59
CA ASN A 73 0.21 -4.82 -8.52
C ASN A 73 1.63 -5.30 -8.20
N GLY A 74 1.97 -5.43 -6.90
CA GLY A 74 3.28 -5.95 -6.48
C GLY A 74 3.48 -7.44 -6.79
N ALA A 75 2.41 -8.24 -6.78
CA ALA A 75 2.49 -9.65 -7.18
C ALA A 75 2.69 -9.79 -8.70
N ASP A 76 2.02 -8.95 -9.48
CA ASP A 76 2.14 -8.93 -10.94
C ASP A 76 3.55 -8.52 -11.37
N LEU A 77 4.09 -7.44 -10.78
CA LEU A 77 5.43 -6.96 -11.10
C LEU A 77 6.53 -7.98 -10.75
N ARG A 78 6.36 -8.70 -9.63
CA ARG A 78 7.27 -9.80 -9.26
C ARG A 78 7.24 -10.91 -10.31
N THR A 79 6.06 -11.25 -10.80
CA THR A 79 5.87 -12.29 -11.81
C THR A 79 6.52 -11.88 -13.12
N GLU A 80 6.31 -10.63 -13.56
CA GLU A 80 6.94 -10.09 -14.77
C GLU A 80 8.46 -10.05 -14.66
N PHE A 81 9.01 -9.58 -13.54
CA PHE A 81 10.45 -9.56 -13.30
C PHE A 81 11.06 -10.97 -13.34
N ARG A 82 10.40 -11.94 -12.68
CA ARG A 82 10.83 -13.35 -12.71
C ARG A 82 10.81 -13.91 -14.13
N GLN A 83 9.74 -13.68 -14.89
CA GLN A 83 9.66 -14.12 -16.29
C GLN A 83 10.75 -13.49 -17.17
N PHE A 84 11.03 -12.20 -16.97
CA PHE A 84 12.11 -11.53 -17.68
C PHE A 84 13.48 -12.11 -17.31
N ALA A 85 13.72 -12.34 -16.01
CA ALA A 85 14.95 -12.96 -15.53
C ALA A 85 15.11 -14.37 -16.10
N ASP A 86 14.07 -15.23 -16.05
CA ASP A 86 14.11 -16.59 -16.59
C ASP A 86 14.50 -16.63 -18.08
N GLN A 87 14.12 -15.61 -18.86
CA GLN A 87 14.38 -15.52 -20.29
C GLN A 87 15.74 -14.91 -20.64
N ASN A 88 16.26 -14.00 -19.80
CA ASN A 88 17.43 -13.16 -20.14
C ASN A 88 18.64 -13.40 -19.24
N TRP A 89 18.44 -14.00 -18.08
CA TRP A 89 19.51 -14.34 -17.15
C TRP A 89 20.25 -15.59 -17.62
N ASN A 90 21.58 -15.53 -17.50
CA ASN A 90 22.44 -16.67 -17.79
C ASN A 90 23.52 -16.74 -16.71
N GLU A 91 23.46 -17.79 -15.89
CA GLU A 91 24.37 -18.01 -14.77
C GLU A 91 25.83 -18.15 -15.22
N ALA A 92 26.09 -18.88 -16.30
CA ALA A 92 27.44 -19.08 -16.82
C ALA A 92 28.08 -17.75 -17.25
N ARG A 93 27.31 -16.89 -17.93
CA ARG A 93 27.77 -15.54 -18.32
C ARG A 93 28.17 -14.69 -17.11
N TYR A 94 27.43 -14.80 -16.00
CA TYR A 94 27.76 -14.07 -14.78
C TYR A 94 29.03 -14.61 -14.12
N GLN A 95 29.19 -15.93 -14.05
CA GLN A 95 30.40 -16.57 -13.54
C GLN A 95 31.64 -16.21 -14.37
N GLU A 96 31.51 -16.15 -15.70
CA GLU A 96 32.58 -15.70 -16.61
C GLU A 96 33.00 -14.25 -16.32
N TRP A 97 32.03 -13.35 -16.12
CA TRP A 97 32.29 -11.95 -15.76
C TRP A 97 33.00 -11.83 -14.41
N GLN A 98 32.59 -12.61 -13.40
CA GLN A 98 33.25 -12.62 -12.09
C GLN A 98 34.71 -13.10 -12.21
N ALA A 99 34.95 -14.19 -12.95
CA ALA A 99 36.29 -14.72 -13.19
C ALA A 99 37.20 -13.71 -13.92
N TYR A 100 36.65 -13.01 -14.92
CA TYR A 100 37.36 -11.95 -15.64
C TYR A 100 37.79 -10.81 -14.68
N ASN A 101 36.87 -10.32 -13.84
CA ASN A 101 37.17 -9.24 -12.90
C ASN A 101 38.20 -9.64 -11.83
N ALA A 102 38.09 -10.86 -11.31
CA ALA A 102 39.07 -11.42 -10.38
C ALA A 102 40.47 -11.48 -11.01
N SER A 103 40.55 -11.78 -12.31
CA SER A 103 41.83 -11.84 -13.04
C SER A 103 42.43 -10.48 -13.40
N THR A 104 41.61 -9.44 -13.54
CA THR A 104 42.06 -8.09 -13.95
C THR A 104 42.47 -7.19 -12.79
N GLY A 105 42.32 -7.64 -11.54
CA GLY A 105 42.69 -6.86 -10.34
C GLY A 105 41.76 -5.68 -10.05
N SER A 106 40.68 -5.51 -10.82
CA SER A 106 39.62 -4.55 -10.54
C SER A 106 38.79 -5.02 -9.36
N ARG A 107 38.88 -4.31 -8.23
CA ARG A 107 38.13 -4.63 -7.01
C ARG A 107 36.68 -4.13 -7.12
N TYR A 108 35.86 -4.83 -7.89
CA TYR A 108 34.42 -4.62 -7.85
C TYR A 108 33.90 -5.09 -6.49
N ILE A 109 33.17 -4.21 -5.78
CA ILE A 109 32.45 -4.60 -4.57
C ILE A 109 31.19 -5.32 -5.06
N GLU A 110 31.20 -6.65 -4.97
CA GLU A 110 29.98 -7.43 -5.17
C GLU A 110 29.07 -7.18 -3.98
N THR A 111 27.96 -6.49 -4.20
CA THR A 111 26.96 -6.23 -3.15
C THR A 111 26.01 -7.41 -2.98
N GLU A 112 26.00 -8.35 -3.94
CA GLU A 112 25.16 -9.54 -3.92
C GLU A 112 25.94 -10.75 -4.45
N THR A 113 25.80 -11.88 -3.77
CA THR A 113 26.27 -13.19 -4.23
C THR A 113 25.11 -13.96 -4.82
N LEU A 114 25.36 -14.83 -5.80
CA LEU A 114 24.32 -15.66 -6.39
C LEU A 114 23.54 -16.39 -5.28
N PRO A 115 22.20 -16.33 -5.28
CA PRO A 115 21.39 -17.12 -4.37
C PRO A 115 21.73 -18.59 -4.55
N THR A 116 21.75 -19.35 -3.46
CA THR A 116 21.82 -20.79 -3.60
C THR A 116 20.48 -21.29 -4.15
N LYS A 117 20.49 -22.27 -5.07
CA LYS A 117 19.24 -22.78 -5.68
C LYS A 117 18.17 -23.23 -4.66
N GLN A 118 18.55 -23.51 -3.42
CA GLN A 118 17.64 -23.88 -2.35
C GLN A 118 16.80 -22.70 -1.82
N GLU A 119 17.31 -21.47 -1.90
CA GLU A 119 16.64 -20.27 -1.40
C GLU A 119 15.55 -19.79 -2.37
N ASP A 120 15.73 -20.00 -3.67
CA ASP A 120 14.73 -19.65 -4.69
C ASP A 120 13.45 -20.48 -4.60
N ILE A 121 13.53 -21.73 -4.12
CA ILE A 121 12.38 -22.64 -4.05
C ILE A 121 11.48 -22.30 -2.83
N GLN A 122 11.97 -21.53 -1.87
CA GLN A 122 11.28 -21.25 -0.61
C GLN A 122 10.62 -19.86 -0.51
N GLN A 123 10.61 -19.06 -1.59
CA GLN A 123 10.06 -17.68 -1.60
C GLN A 123 8.85 -17.43 -2.51
#